data_AF-A0A0G1I935-F1
#
_entry.id   AF-A0A0G1I935-F1
#
_cell.length_a   1.000
_cell.length_b   1.000
_cell.length_c   1.000
_cell.angle_alpha   90.00
_cell.angle_beta   90.00
_cell.angle_gamma   90.00
#
_symmetry.space_group_name_H-M   'P 1'
#
loop_
_entity.id
_entity.type
_entity.pdbx_description
1 polymer ?
#
loop_
_entity_poly.entity_id
_entity_poly.type
_entity_poly.pdbx_seq_one_letter_code
_entity_poly.pdbx_strand_id
1 'polypeptide(L)'
;MPIKKYLYLLTATVAGALAGFLLQALLELWYIPKLIANFDIYGLNLSWSTWFKIHELLVISFTVGGALIVGQQAKQWWNYLYVEHCGTGILKSLRQLFVLK
;
A
#
# COMPACT_ATOMS: atom_id res chain seq x y z
N MET A 1 15.00 -11.44 -15.01
CA MET A 1 14.24 -11.81 -13.78
C MET A 1 13.31 -12.96 -14.13
N PRO A 2 13.17 -14.03 -13.31
CA PRO A 2 12.16 -15.05 -13.58
C PRO A 2 10.76 -14.43 -13.57
N ILE A 3 9.89 -14.83 -14.50
CA ILE A 3 8.56 -14.21 -14.70
C ILE A 3 7.72 -14.17 -13.42
N LYS A 4 7.85 -15.18 -12.55
CA LYS A 4 7.20 -15.24 -11.23
C LYS A 4 7.54 -14.04 -10.34
N LYS A 5 8.81 -13.62 -10.32
CA LYS A 5 9.26 -12.46 -9.52
C LYS A 5 8.64 -11.17 -10.05
N TYR A 6 8.61 -11.03 -11.37
CA TYR A 6 8.02 -9.85 -12.00
C TYR A 6 6.54 -9.73 -11.69
N LEU A 7 5.76 -10.81 -11.87
CA LEU A 7 4.34 -10.83 -11.56
C LEU A 7 4.07 -10.50 -10.09
N TYR A 8 4.80 -11.13 -9.16
CA TYR A 8 4.65 -10.87 -7.72
C TYR A 8 4.90 -9.38 -7.36
N LEU A 9 5.99 -8.80 -7.87
CA LEU A 9 6.31 -7.40 -7.60
C LEU A 9 5.31 -6.44 -8.24
N LEU A 10 4.87 -6.73 -9.48
CA LEU A 10 3.86 -5.93 -10.16
C LEU A 10 2.53 -5.96 -9.41
N THR A 11 2.02 -7.14 -9.05
CA THR A 11 0.76 -7.27 -8.32
C THR A 11 0.82 -6.61 -6.95
N ALA A 12 1.94 -6.74 -6.24
CA ALA A 12 2.10 -6.08 -4.94
C ALA A 12 2.15 -4.55 -5.08
N THR A 13 2.84 -4.03 -6.11
CA THR A 13 2.90 -2.59 -6.38
C THR A 13 1.53 -2.03 -6.73
N VAL A 14 0.76 -2.73 -7.60
CA VAL A 14 -0.61 -2.34 -7.94
C VAL A 14 -1.52 -2.40 -6.72
N ALA A 15 -1.42 -3.46 -5.91
CA ALA A 15 -2.17 -3.56 -4.65
C ALA A 15 -1.83 -2.41 -3.68
N GLY A 16 -0.55 -2.00 -3.63
CA GLY A 16 -0.11 -0.84 -2.87
C GLY A 16 -0.76 0.47 -3.35
N ALA A 17 -0.81 0.70 -4.66
CA ALA A 17 -1.51 1.85 -5.23
C ALA A 17 -2.99 1.86 -4.85
N LEU A 18 -3.67 0.73 -4.99
CA LEU A 18 -5.09 0.59 -4.63
C LEU A 18 -5.30 0.81 -3.13
N ALA A 19 -4.45 0.26 -2.28
CA ALA A 19 -4.51 0.47 -0.83
C ALA A 19 -4.30 1.95 -0.46
N GLY A 20 -3.34 2.62 -1.11
CA GLY A 20 -3.12 4.06 -0.96
C GLY A 20 -4.36 4.87 -1.33
N PHE A 21 -4.96 4.57 -2.49
CA PHE A 21 -6.20 5.21 -2.92
C PHE A 21 -7.36 4.99 -1.93
N LEU A 22 -7.51 3.78 -1.39
CA LEU A 22 -8.52 3.49 -0.37
C LEU A 22 -8.29 4.26 0.94
N LEU A 23 -7.03 4.42 1.38
CA LEU A 23 -6.70 5.23 2.55
C LEU A 23 -7.09 6.70 2.35
N GLN A 24 -6.82 7.25 1.17
CA GLN A 24 -7.24 8.60 0.82
C GLN A 24 -8.77 8.73 0.81
N ALA A 25 -9.48 7.78 0.22
CA ALA A 25 -10.95 7.76 0.22
C ALA A 25 -11.53 7.72 1.64
N LEU A 26 -10.93 6.96 2.57
CA LEU A 26 -11.33 6.96 3.98
C LEU A 26 -11.13 8.32 4.65
N LEU A 27 -10.03 9.00 4.36
CA LEU A 27 -9.77 10.35 4.86
C LEU A 27 -10.82 11.34 4.33
N GLU A 28 -11.19 11.23 3.06
CA GLU A 28 -12.22 12.05 2.43
C GLU A 28 -13.60 11.83 3.03
N LEU A 29 -14.00 10.57 3.26
CA LEU A 29 -15.26 10.23 3.93
C LEU A 29 -15.35 10.87 5.33
N TRP A 30 -14.23 11.02 6.02
CA TRP A 30 -14.21 11.67 7.33
C TRP A 30 -14.18 13.20 7.25
N TYR A 31 -13.45 13.78 6.30
CA TYR A 31 -13.14 15.21 6.30
C TYR A 31 -14.04 16.05 5.37
N ILE A 32 -14.43 15.54 4.21
CA ILE A 32 -15.29 16.26 3.27
C ILE A 32 -16.64 16.66 3.90
N PRO A 33 -17.33 15.80 4.67
CA PRO A 33 -18.59 16.21 5.30
C PRO A 33 -18.43 17.40 6.25
N LYS A 34 -17.28 17.52 6.93
CA LYS A 34 -16.98 18.66 7.81
C LYS A 34 -16.78 19.94 7.01
N LEU A 35 -16.00 19.88 5.94
CA LEU A 35 -15.80 20.98 4.99
C LEU A 35 -17.11 21.50 4.40
N ILE A 36 -18.01 20.59 4.02
CA ILE A 36 -19.32 20.95 3.46
C ILE A 36 -20.24 21.55 4.54
N ALA A 37 -20.23 20.99 5.76
CA ALA A 37 -21.11 21.43 6.84
C ALA A 37 -20.77 22.84 7.35
N ASN A 38 -19.49 23.20 7.44
CA ASN A 38 -19.07 24.54 7.82
C ASN A 38 -17.67 24.86 7.26
N PHE A 39 -17.65 25.44 6.07
CA PHE A 39 -16.39 25.74 5.39
C PHE A 39 -15.58 26.85 6.09
N ASP A 40 -16.22 27.81 6.75
CA ASP A 40 -15.51 28.89 7.43
C ASP A 40 -14.65 28.38 8.59
N ILE A 41 -15.13 27.35 9.30
CA ILE A 41 -14.39 26.71 10.39
C ILE A 41 -13.40 25.67 9.87
N TYR A 42 -13.86 24.76 8.99
CA TYR A 42 -13.06 23.60 8.57
C TYR A 42 -12.21 23.85 7.33
N GLY A 43 -12.44 24.93 6.60
CA GLY A 43 -11.69 25.31 5.40
C GLY A 43 -10.32 25.91 5.69
N LEU A 44 -9.95 26.10 6.95
CA LEU A 44 -8.64 26.63 7.37
C LEU A 44 -8.31 27.98 6.71
N ASN A 45 -9.32 28.81 6.45
CA ASN A 45 -9.20 30.08 5.73
C ASN A 45 -8.61 29.94 4.30
N LEU A 46 -8.69 28.74 3.71
CA LEU A 46 -8.33 28.47 2.33
C LEU A 46 -9.58 28.51 1.44
N SER A 47 -9.42 28.85 0.17
CA SER A 47 -10.49 28.77 -0.82
C SER A 47 -10.82 27.32 -1.19
N TRP A 48 -12.04 27.07 -1.67
CA TRP A 48 -12.42 25.78 -2.27
C TRP A 48 -11.47 25.35 -3.39
N SER A 49 -11.02 26.28 -4.23
CA SER A 49 -10.04 26.00 -5.29
C SER A 49 -8.71 25.49 -4.75
N THR A 50 -8.27 25.97 -3.58
CA THR A 50 -7.07 25.47 -2.91
C THR A 50 -7.31 24.07 -2.35
N TRP A 51 -8.47 23.81 -1.75
CA TRP A 51 -8.84 22.48 -1.28
C TRP A 51 -8.91 21.43 -2.39
N PHE A 52 -9.41 21.78 -3.58
CA PHE A 52 -9.38 20.88 -4.75
C PHE A 52 -7.95 20.50 -5.13
N LYS A 53 -7.01 21.46 -5.12
CA LYS A 53 -5.59 21.19 -5.38
C LYS A 53 -4.96 20.31 -4.30
N ILE A 54 -5.29 20.56 -3.02
CA ILE A 54 -4.83 19.71 -1.91
C ILE A 54 -5.32 18.28 -2.10
N HIS A 55 -6.59 18.09 -2.41
CA HIS A 55 -7.18 16.78 -2.69
C HIS A 55 -6.45 16.08 -3.85
N GLU A 56 -6.22 16.77 -4.97
CA GLU A 56 -5.49 16.22 -6.11
C GLU A 56 -4.07 15.75 -5.71
N LEU A 57 -3.34 16.58 -4.97
CA LEU A 57 -2.01 16.23 -4.46
C LEU A 57 -2.05 15.05 -3.49
N LEU A 58 -3.05 14.97 -2.62
CA LEU A 58 -3.21 13.87 -1.67
C LEU A 58 -3.51 12.56 -2.40
N VAL A 59 -4.44 12.54 -3.37
CA VAL A 59 -4.74 11.35 -4.18
C VAL A 59 -3.48 10.83 -4.87
N ILE A 60 -2.69 11.72 -5.49
CA ILE A 60 -1.42 11.35 -6.12
C ILE A 60 -0.44 10.81 -5.08
N SER A 61 -0.26 11.53 -3.96
CA SER A 61 0.70 11.18 -2.91
C SER A 61 0.38 9.84 -2.26
N PHE A 62 -0.88 9.58 -1.93
CA PHE A 62 -1.31 8.32 -1.33
C PHE A 62 -1.21 7.16 -2.32
N THR A 63 -1.62 7.35 -3.58
CA THR A 63 -1.55 6.31 -4.61
C THR A 63 -0.09 5.94 -4.92
N VAL A 64 0.75 6.94 -5.21
CA VAL A 64 2.17 6.71 -5.51
C VAL A 64 2.92 6.22 -4.28
N GLY A 65 2.66 6.82 -3.11
CA GLY A 65 3.25 6.41 -1.84
C GLY A 65 2.93 4.96 -1.50
N GLY A 66 1.67 4.54 -1.64
CA GLY A 66 1.24 3.15 -1.44
C GLY A 66 1.95 2.19 -2.40
N ALA A 67 2.03 2.52 -3.67
CA ALA A 67 2.76 1.73 -4.67
C ALA A 67 4.24 1.56 -4.32
N LEU A 68 4.91 2.67 -3.93
CA LEU A 68 6.33 2.66 -3.59
C LEU A 68 6.61 1.86 -2.32
N ILE A 69 5.85 2.11 -1.25
CA ILE A 69 6.03 1.43 0.05
C ILE A 69 5.83 -0.08 -0.12
N VAL A 70 4.69 -0.50 -0.68
CA VAL A 70 4.39 -1.92 -0.84
C VAL A 70 5.30 -2.57 -1.87
N GLY A 71 5.64 -1.87 -2.95
CA GLY A 71 6.59 -2.37 -3.95
C GLY A 71 7.99 -2.59 -3.37
N GLN A 72 8.48 -1.72 -2.50
CA GLN A 72 9.74 -1.90 -1.78
C GLN A 72 9.66 -3.07 -0.78
N GLN A 73 8.57 -3.13 0.00
CA GLN A 73 8.35 -4.22 0.95
C GLN A 73 8.30 -5.58 0.22
N ALA A 74 7.61 -5.65 -0.92
CA ALA A 74 7.56 -6.85 -1.75
C ALA A 74 8.94 -7.30 -2.22
N LYS A 75 9.84 -6.38 -2.59
CA LYS A 75 11.23 -6.73 -2.94
C LYS A 75 11.97 -7.37 -1.77
N GLN A 76 11.83 -6.81 -0.57
CA GLN A 76 12.44 -7.36 0.65
C GLN A 76 11.91 -8.77 0.95
N TRP A 77 10.59 -8.93 0.91
CA TRP A 77 9.94 -10.22 1.19
C TRP A 77 10.27 -11.27 0.14
N TRP A 78 10.42 -10.87 -1.13
CA TRP A 78 10.85 -11.78 -2.16
C TRP A 78 12.24 -12.35 -1.85
N ASN A 79 13.20 -11.49 -1.51
CA ASN A 79 14.56 -11.92 -1.21
C ASN A 79 14.58 -12.83 0.02
N TYR A 80 13.86 -12.44 1.08
CA TYR A 80 13.73 -13.25 2.28
C TYR A 80 13.14 -14.65 2.00
N LEU A 81 11.98 -14.73 1.34
CA LEU A 81 11.26 -15.98 1.13
C LEU A 81 11.86 -16.88 0.05
N TYR A 82 12.34 -16.29 -1.04
CA TYR A 82 12.70 -17.05 -2.25
C TYR A 82 14.20 -17.08 -2.56
N VAL A 83 15.03 -16.29 -1.87
CA VAL A 83 16.49 -16.32 -2.04
C VAL A 83 17.14 -16.89 -0.78
N GLU A 84 16.89 -16.26 0.37
CA GLU A 84 17.49 -16.68 1.64
C GLU A 84 16.86 -17.99 2.15
N HIS A 85 15.54 -18.09 2.07
CA HIS A 85 14.78 -19.25 2.54
C HIS A 85 14.31 -20.16 1.39
N CYS A 86 15.00 -20.08 0.25
CA CYS A 86 14.69 -20.89 -0.93
C CYS A 86 14.74 -22.39 -0.57
N GLY A 87 13.56 -22.99 -0.35
CA GLY A 87 13.44 -24.41 -0.03
C GLY A 87 12.97 -24.75 1.39
N THR A 88 12.73 -23.79 2.30
CA THR A 88 11.88 -24.05 3.49
C THR A 88 10.41 -23.92 3.10
N GLY A 89 9.96 -24.75 2.16
CA GLY A 89 8.53 -24.97 2.02
C GLY A 89 7.99 -25.55 3.33
N ILE A 90 6.69 -25.40 3.58
CA ILE A 90 5.95 -26.11 4.64
C ILE A 90 6.42 -27.57 4.80
N LEU A 91 6.81 -28.22 3.71
CA LEU A 91 7.40 -29.57 3.67
C LEU A 91 8.73 -29.74 4.45
N LYS A 92 9.64 -28.75 4.46
CA LYS A 92 10.92 -28.85 5.21
C LYS A 92 10.66 -28.67 6.72
N SER A 93 9.76 -27.76 7.08
CA SER A 93 9.29 -27.54 8.46
C SER A 93 8.56 -28.78 8.99
N LEU A 94 7.68 -29.38 8.20
CA LEU A 94 7.00 -30.64 8.53
C LEU A 94 7.98 -31.81 8.59
N ARG A 95 8.97 -31.89 7.70
CA ARG A 95 9.99 -32.94 7.75
C ARG A 95 10.83 -32.89 9.04
N GLN A 96 11.15 -31.70 9.56
CA GLN A 96 11.82 -31.58 10.87
C GLN A 96 10.91 -32.02 12.04
N LEU A 97 9.60 -31.77 11.95
CA LEU A 97 8.61 -32.25 12.92
C LEU A 97 8.39 -33.77 12.88
N PHE A 98 8.57 -34.42 11.73
CA PHE A 98 8.35 -35.86 11.55
C PHE A 98 9.64 -36.71 11.60
N VAL A 99 10.84 -36.13 11.55
CA VAL A 99 12.14 -36.83 11.66
C VAL A 99 12.67 -36.83 13.12
N LEU A 100 12.03 -36.11 14.05
CA LEU A 100 12.31 -36.16 15.49
C LEU A 100 11.39 -37.16 16.25
N LYS A 101 11.00 -38.27 15.61
CA LYS A 101 10.38 -39.41 16.28
C LYS A 101 11.18 -40.68 16.06
#